data_AF-A0A7Z9W0Q7-F1
#
_entry.id   AF-A0A7Z9W0Q7-F1
#
_cell.length_a   1.000
_cell.length_b   1.000
_cell.length_c   1.000
_cell.angle_alpha   90.00
_cell.angle_beta   90.00
_cell.angle_gamma   90.00
#
_symmetry.space_group_name_H-M   'P 1'
#
loop_
_entity.id
_entity.type
_entity.pdbx_description
1 polymer ?
#
loop_
_entity_poly.entity_id
_entity_poly.type
_entity_poly.pdbx_seq_one_letter_code
_entity_poly.pdbx_strand_id
1 'polypeptide(L)'
;MIRIFSVILCAFSIIAVCGSALSGQEIPENTTKAEILAVWDAYIAAFSAGQTDVVANRVYATPSFQVGEQGANVRMTENDTKLAFDEIHRYLAAERYSHSETDTAAICV
;
A
#
# COMPACT_ATOMS: atom_id res chain seq x y z
N MET A 1 20.06 -7.96 -17.02
CA MET A 1 19.56 -6.74 -17.68
C MET A 1 18.45 -6.18 -16.80
N ILE A 2 18.80 -5.29 -15.88
CA ILE A 2 17.87 -4.66 -14.95
C ILE A 2 17.19 -3.53 -15.72
N ARG A 3 15.96 -3.75 -16.15
CA ARG A 3 15.14 -2.70 -16.77
C ARG A 3 14.44 -1.96 -15.64
N ILE A 4 15.05 -0.85 -15.24
CA ILE A 4 14.44 0.18 -14.41
C ILE A 4 13.24 0.73 -15.21
N PHE A 5 12.05 0.16 -15.00
CA PHE A 5 10.81 0.67 -15.57
C PHE A 5 10.27 1.79 -14.67
N SER A 6 10.83 2.98 -14.88
CA SER A 6 10.48 4.24 -14.23
C SER A 6 9.05 4.75 -14.47
N VAL A 7 8.04 3.92 -14.80
CA VAL A 7 6.74 4.44 -15.31
C VAL A 7 5.49 3.73 -14.75
N ILE A 8 5.60 2.83 -13.77
CA ILE A 8 4.42 2.52 -12.93
C ILE A 8 4.63 3.16 -11.57
N LEU A 9 4.75 4.48 -11.64
CA LEU A 9 4.48 5.39 -10.54
C LEU A 9 2.97 5.31 -10.25
N CYS A 10 2.47 4.15 -9.85
CA CYS A 10 1.23 4.10 -9.07
C CYS A 10 1.59 4.78 -7.77
N ALA A 11 1.39 6.10 -7.75
CA ALA A 11 1.42 6.96 -6.59
C ALA A 11 0.43 6.38 -5.57
N PHE A 12 0.85 5.38 -4.82
CA PHE A 12 0.33 5.11 -3.50
C PHE A 12 0.84 6.26 -2.62
N SER A 13 0.22 7.41 -2.81
CA SER A 13 0.17 8.45 -1.81
C SER A 13 -0.56 7.83 -0.62
N ILE A 14 0.17 7.11 0.22
CA ILE A 14 -0.24 6.89 1.59
C ILE A 14 -0.21 8.29 2.19
N ILE A 15 -1.34 8.98 2.09
CA ILE A 15 -1.63 10.12 2.95
C ILE A 15 -1.75 9.49 4.32
N ALA A 16 -0.63 9.39 5.03
CA ALA A 16 -0.64 9.25 6.47
C ALA A 16 -1.41 10.47 6.98
N VAL A 17 -2.65 10.24 7.43
CA VAL A 17 -3.45 11.25 8.09
C VAL A 17 -2.67 11.67 9.34
N CYS A 18 -1.97 12.80 9.25
CA CYS A 18 -1.49 13.53 10.41
C CYS A 18 -2.71 14.10 11.14
N GLY A 19 -3.16 13.44 12.20
CA GLY A 19 -4.17 13.94 13.14
C GLY A 19 -4.91 12.77 13.81
N SER A 20 -5.02 12.64 15.12
CA SER A 20 -4.79 13.60 16.21
C SER A 20 -4.51 12.81 17.49
N ALA A 21 -3.78 13.44 18.41
CA ALA A 21 -3.56 13.02 19.79
C ALA A 21 -4.77 12.32 20.43
N LEU A 22 -4.59 11.04 20.80
CA LEU A 22 -5.37 10.38 21.83
C LEU A 22 -4.41 9.67 22.78
N SER A 23 -4.19 10.32 23.93
CA SER A 23 -3.82 9.72 25.21
C SER A 23 -2.53 8.89 25.29
N GLY A 24 -1.40 9.59 25.52
CA GLY A 24 -0.49 9.21 26.59
C GLY A 24 0.36 7.95 26.44
N GLN A 25 1.12 7.84 25.36
CA GLN A 25 2.42 7.15 25.36
C GLN A 25 3.25 7.73 24.22
N GLU A 26 4.33 8.47 24.53
CA GLU A 26 5.33 8.81 23.52
C GLU A 26 6.00 7.50 23.08
N ILE A 27 5.49 6.89 22.01
CA ILE A 27 6.19 5.81 21.34
C ILE A 27 7.44 6.44 20.73
N PRO A 28 8.66 5.94 21.05
CA PRO A 28 9.88 6.46 20.45
C PRO A 28 9.75 6.44 18.93
N GLU A 29 10.11 7.54 18.27
CA GLU A 29 10.03 7.68 16.80
C GLU A 29 10.63 6.48 16.05
N ASN A 30 11.73 5.94 16.57
CA ASN A 30 12.39 4.75 16.02
C ASN A 30 11.53 3.48 16.12
N THR A 31 10.76 3.32 17.20
CA THR A 31 9.82 2.21 17.37
C THR A 31 8.66 2.35 16.39
N THR A 32 8.10 3.56 16.24
CA THR A 32 7.04 3.82 15.25
C THR A 32 7.51 3.55 13.82
N LYS A 33 8.73 3.97 13.46
CA LYS A 33 9.33 3.67 12.16
C LYS A 33 9.49 2.16 11.92
N ALA A 34 9.97 1.42 12.91
CA ALA A 34 10.12 -0.03 12.79
C ALA A 34 8.78 -0.76 12.61
N GLU A 35 7.74 -0.35 13.33
CA GLU A 35 6.40 -0.91 13.20
C GLU A 35 5.78 -0.60 11.83
N ILE A 36 5.94 0.63 11.33
CA ILE A 36 5.46 1.00 9.99
C ILE A 36 6.24 0.22 8.91
N LEU A 37 7.56 0.03 9.05
CA LEU A 37 8.34 -0.82 8.14
C LEU A 37 7.82 -2.25 8.11
N ALA A 38 7.53 -2.84 9.28
CA ALA A 38 7.02 -4.20 9.35
C ALA A 38 5.65 -4.34 8.65
N VAL A 39 4.77 -3.35 8.80
CA VAL A 39 3.47 -3.32 8.09
C VAL A 39 3.68 -3.14 6.58
N TRP A 40 4.63 -2.31 6.17
CA TRP A 40 4.98 -2.12 4.76
C TRP A 40 5.50 -3.42 4.12
N ASP A 41 6.42 -4.11 4.77
CA ASP A 41 6.98 -5.38 4.28
C ASP A 41 5.90 -6.45 4.18
N ALA A 42 5.00 -6.53 5.17
CA ALA A 42 3.86 -7.44 5.14
C ALA A 42 2.90 -7.12 3.97
N TYR A 43 2.67 -5.85 3.68
CA TYR A 43 1.89 -5.42 2.52
C TYR A 43 2.55 -5.85 1.20
N ILE A 44 3.84 -5.58 1.01
CA ILE A 44 4.58 -5.94 -0.21
C ILE A 44 4.56 -7.46 -0.44
N ALA A 45 4.72 -8.25 0.63
CA ALA A 45 4.65 -9.70 0.55
C ALA A 45 3.26 -10.19 0.13
N ALA A 46 2.19 -9.69 0.77
CA ALA A 46 0.81 -10.07 0.45
C ALA A 46 0.41 -9.65 -0.97
N PHE A 47 0.78 -8.43 -1.37
CA PHE A 47 0.57 -7.92 -2.72
C PHE A 47 1.32 -8.79 -3.75
N SER A 48 2.62 -9.03 -3.56
CA SER A 48 3.40 -9.86 -4.50
C SER A 48 2.87 -11.28 -4.64
N ALA A 49 2.27 -11.84 -3.58
CA ALA A 49 1.63 -13.15 -3.60
C ALA A 49 0.21 -13.16 -4.20
N GLY A 50 -0.31 -12.02 -4.66
CA GLY A 50 -1.68 -11.90 -5.20
C GLY A 50 -2.77 -12.11 -4.15
N GLN A 51 -2.46 -11.93 -2.86
CA GLN A 51 -3.40 -12.12 -1.75
C GLN A 51 -4.28 -10.88 -1.57
N THR A 52 -5.11 -10.59 -2.56
CA THR A 52 -5.94 -9.37 -2.61
C THR A 52 -6.92 -9.25 -1.46
N ASP A 53 -7.44 -10.38 -0.97
CA ASP A 53 -8.24 -10.47 0.26
C ASP A 53 -7.48 -9.95 1.48
N VAL A 54 -6.22 -10.37 1.65
CA VAL A 54 -5.38 -9.98 2.79
C VAL A 54 -5.08 -8.49 2.73
N VAL A 55 -4.77 -7.97 1.53
CA VAL A 55 -4.53 -6.54 1.32
C VAL A 55 -5.79 -5.73 1.63
N ALA A 56 -6.95 -6.15 1.12
CA ALA A 56 -8.20 -5.44 1.34
C ALA A 56 -8.64 -5.42 2.81
N ASN A 57 -8.50 -6.55 3.51
CA ASN A 57 -8.95 -6.70 4.90
C ASN A 57 -8.00 -6.07 5.93
N ARG A 58 -6.68 -6.19 5.72
CA ARG A 58 -5.69 -5.89 6.76
C ARG A 58 -4.90 -4.63 6.55
N VAL A 59 -4.80 -4.13 5.32
CA VAL A 59 -3.96 -2.98 4.98
C VAL A 59 -4.78 -1.71 4.80
N TYR A 60 -6.01 -1.83 4.27
CA TYR A 60 -6.86 -0.69 3.98
C TYR A 60 -8.03 -0.60 4.96
N ALA A 61 -8.21 0.57 5.58
CA ALA A 61 -9.44 0.92 6.25
C ALA A 61 -10.49 1.41 5.23
N THR A 62 -11.76 1.16 5.51
CA THR A 62 -12.87 1.69 4.71
C THR A 62 -13.45 2.96 5.36
N PRO A 63 -13.71 4.03 4.59
CA PRO A 63 -13.43 4.17 3.17
C PRO A 63 -11.93 4.35 2.90
N SER A 64 -11.45 3.82 1.76
CA SER A 64 -10.09 4.09 1.29
C SER A 64 -10.09 4.99 0.05
N PHE A 65 -9.03 5.79 -0.06
CA PHE A 65 -8.86 6.77 -1.13
C PHE A 65 -7.61 6.42 -1.93
N GLN A 66 -7.75 6.32 -3.24
CA GLN A 66 -6.64 6.13 -4.16
C GLN A 66 -6.57 7.34 -5.08
N VAL A 67 -5.42 8.01 -5.13
CA VAL A 67 -5.19 9.11 -6.07
C VAL A 67 -4.41 8.55 -7.26
N GLY A 68 -4.98 8.67 -8.46
CA GLY A 68 -4.33 8.30 -9.71
C GLY A 68 -4.36 9.44 -10.72
N GLU A 69 -3.86 9.18 -11.93
CA GLU A 69 -3.83 10.17 -13.03
C GLU A 69 -5.23 10.70 -13.40
N GLN A 70 -6.26 9.88 -13.20
CA GLN A 70 -7.66 10.20 -13.50
C GLN A 70 -8.39 10.86 -12.31
N GLY A 71 -7.67 11.18 -11.23
CA GLY A 71 -8.23 11.76 -10.02
C GLY A 71 -8.33 10.77 -8.85
N ALA A 72 -9.12 11.15 -7.85
CA ALA A 72 -9.32 10.35 -6.65
C ALA A 72 -10.45 9.34 -6.85
N ASN A 73 -10.17 8.06 -6.61
CA ASN A 73 -11.15 6.99 -6.48
C ASN A 73 -11.39 6.71 -5.01
N VAL A 74 -12.67 6.59 -4.62
CA VAL A 74 -13.08 6.23 -3.27
C VAL A 74 -13.61 4.81 -3.28
N ARG A 75 -13.08 3.96 -2.40
CA ARG A 75 -13.52 2.58 -2.20
C ARG A 75 -14.24 2.53 -0.86
N MET A 76 -15.54 2.27 -0.89
CA MET A 76 -16.40 2.41 0.28
C MET A 76 -16.40 1.16 1.16
N THR A 77 -16.10 0.00 0.56
CA THR A 77 -16.12 -1.30 1.23
C THR A 77 -14.80 -2.06 1.04
N GLU A 78 -14.60 -3.09 1.86
CA GLU A 78 -13.49 -4.02 1.72
C GLU A 78 -13.53 -4.70 0.35
N ASN A 79 -14.73 -5.09 -0.11
CA ASN A 79 -14.92 -5.72 -1.41
C ASN A 79 -14.55 -4.78 -2.58
N ASP A 80 -14.84 -3.48 -2.48
CA ASP A 80 -14.41 -2.51 -3.51
C ASP A 80 -12.89 -2.45 -3.60
N THR A 81 -12.22 -2.51 -2.44
CA THR A 81 -10.75 -2.53 -2.37
C THR A 81 -10.21 -3.82 -2.97
N LYS A 82 -10.78 -4.98 -2.62
CA LYS A 82 -10.39 -6.27 -3.19
C LYS A 82 -10.54 -6.28 -4.72
N LEU A 83 -11.69 -5.88 -5.25
CA LEU A 83 -11.95 -5.87 -6.70
C LEU A 83 -10.94 -5.01 -7.46
N ALA A 84 -10.56 -3.87 -6.90
CA ALA A 84 -9.54 -3.02 -7.50
C ALA A 84 -8.15 -3.68 -7.49
N PHE A 85 -7.77 -4.38 -6.42
CA PHE A 85 -6.52 -5.14 -6.38
C PHE A 85 -6.55 -6.37 -7.29
N ASP A 86 -7.69 -7.06 -7.42
CA ASP A 86 -7.87 -8.15 -8.39
C ASP A 86 -7.66 -7.66 -9.82
N GLU A 87 -8.17 -6.47 -10.14
CA GLU A 87 -7.98 -5.83 -11.43
C GLU A 87 -6.50 -5.47 -11.67
N ILE A 88 -5.82 -4.86 -10.69
CA ILE A 88 -4.38 -4.59 -10.76
C ILE A 88 -3.59 -5.88 -11.03
N HIS A 89 -3.87 -6.96 -10.29
CA HIS A 89 -3.17 -8.23 -10.50
C HIS A 89 -3.45 -8.85 -11.86
N ARG A 90 -4.64 -8.66 -12.43
CA ARG A 90 -4.95 -9.11 -13.79
C ARG A 90 -4.07 -8.40 -14.82
N TYR A 91 -3.87 -7.09 -14.68
CA TYR A 91 -2.97 -6.33 -15.55
C TYR A 91 -1.51 -6.75 -15.36
N LEU A 92 -1.05 -6.86 -14.12
CA LEU A 92 0.32 -7.28 -13.81
C LEU A 92 0.64 -8.70 -14.31
N ALA A 93 -0.32 -9.63 -14.21
CA ALA A 93 -0.17 -10.98 -14.76
C ALA A 93 0.02 -10.96 -16.29
N ALA A 94 -0.70 -10.08 -17.00
CA ALA A 94 -0.51 -9.89 -18.44
C ALA A 94 0.90 -9.37 -18.78
N GLU A 95 1.51 -8.60 -17.89
CA GLU A 95 2.87 -8.07 -18.01
C GLU A 95 3.97 -9.01 -17.49
N ARG A 96 3.61 -10.22 -17.03
CA ARG A 96 4.54 -11.19 -16.41
C ARG A 96 5.26 -10.65 -15.18
N TYR A 97 4.58 -9.80 -14.41
CA TYR A 97 5.03 -9.39 -13.08
C TYR A 97 5.28 -10.62 -12.20
N SER A 98 6.43 -10.64 -11.51
CA SER A 98 6.76 -11.67 -10.53
C SER A 98 6.52 -11.20 -9.10
N HIS A 99 7.10 -10.06 -8.74
CA HIS A 99 7.07 -9.47 -7.40
C HIS A 99 7.58 -8.03 -7.43
N SER A 100 7.32 -7.31 -6.34
CA SER A 100 7.89 -6.00 -6.06
C SER A 100 8.97 -6.16 -5.00
N GLU A 101 10.07 -5.45 -5.18
CA GLU A 101 11.11 -5.27 -4.18
C GLU A 101 11.09 -3.81 -3.71
N THR A 102 11.43 -3.57 -2.45
CA THR A 102 11.63 -2.22 -1.93
C THR A 102 13.01 -2.15 -1.32
N ASP A 103 13.89 -1.30 -1.86
CA ASP A 103 15.26 -1.14 -1.35
C ASP A 103 15.26 -0.51 0.04
N THR A 104 14.50 0.56 0.24
CA THR A 104 14.30 1.25 1.53
C THR A 104 13.03 2.11 1.48
N ALA A 105 12.06 1.85 2.35
CA ALA A 105 10.92 2.76 2.51
C ALA A 105 11.32 3.96 3.39
N ALA A 106 11.30 5.17 2.82
CA ALA A 106 11.49 6.40 3.59
C ALA A 106 10.19 6.73 4.32
N ILE A 107 10.13 6.42 5.62
CA ILE A 107 8.96 6.70 6.47
C ILE A 107 9.16 8.03 7.18
N CYS A 108 8.31 8.99 6.84
CA CYS A 108 8.14 10.24 7.57
C CYS A 108 7.10 10.02 8.66
N VAL A 109 7.49 10.10 9.94
CA VAL A 109 6.61 10.11 11.12
C VAL A 109 6.70 11.45 11.81
#